data_AF-A0A8K0D4B8-F1
#
_entry.id   AF-A0A8K0D4B8-F1
#
_cell.length_a   1.000
_cell.length_b   1.000
_cell.length_c   1.000
_cell.angle_alpha   90.00
_cell.angle_beta   90.00
_cell.angle_gamma   90.00
#
_symmetry.space_group_name_H-M   'P 1'
#
loop_
_entity.id
_entity.type
_entity.pdbx_description
1 polymer ?
#
loop_
_entity_poly.entity_id
_entity_poly.type
_entity_poly.pdbx_seq_one_letter_code
_entity_poly.pdbx_strand_id
1 'polypeptide(L)'
;WTQLSLPIKLGGLGIRKVTDIALPAFVALTFGVHNLVNLICPSLDKATVHFEEEAKEIWKELNRLSIPTIPSYQRNWDIIKTQLIIDNTFNFDSLAETARLRALEHSEFGTYLQAIETLIDNNSFRVCDALRIDSPVCRPYNCICGTPVGVNGMHGLHLETFSPLSKEAQDLVHMIGTNLNQISGDSRSK
;
A
#
# COMPACT_ATOMS: atom_id res chain seq x y z
N TRP A 1 -0.31 10.35 -3.29
CA TRP A 1 -0.41 10.11 -1.84
C TRP A 1 -1.34 8.94 -1.51
N THR A 2 -2.54 8.86 -2.09
CA THR A 2 -3.53 7.83 -1.73
C THR A 2 -2.99 6.40 -1.83
N GLN A 3 -2.43 6.00 -2.97
CA GLN A 3 -1.82 4.67 -3.12
C GLN A 3 -0.61 4.47 -2.19
N LEU A 4 0.28 5.46 -2.09
CA LEU A 4 1.44 5.42 -1.18
C LEU A 4 1.05 5.09 0.27
N SER A 5 -0.10 5.61 0.71
CA SER A 5 -0.61 5.44 2.07
C SER A 5 -1.28 4.10 2.36
N LEU A 6 -1.57 3.31 1.33
CA LEU A 6 -2.14 1.99 1.56
C LEU A 6 -1.09 1.06 2.20
N PRO A 7 -1.52 0.10 3.03
CA PRO A 7 -0.66 -0.98 3.49
C PRO A 7 0.02 -1.72 2.34
N ILE A 8 1.17 -2.34 2.64
CA ILE A 8 1.91 -3.16 1.66
C ILE A 8 1.04 -4.23 1.02
N LYS A 9 0.23 -4.91 1.83
CA LYS A 9 -0.71 -5.95 1.38
C LYS A 9 -1.84 -5.46 0.48
N LEU A 10 -2.04 -4.15 0.39
CA LEU A 10 -3.07 -3.50 -0.42
C LEU A 10 -2.44 -2.63 -1.53
N GLY A 11 -1.20 -2.94 -1.92
CA GLY A 11 -0.52 -2.28 -3.04
C GLY A 11 0.09 -0.90 -2.79
N GLY A 12 0.17 -0.44 -1.53
CA GLY A 12 0.82 0.83 -1.15
C GLY A 12 2.12 0.66 -0.37
N LEU A 13 2.91 1.72 -0.16
CA LEU A 13 4.19 1.64 0.55
C LEU A 13 4.06 1.52 2.08
N GLY A 14 2.85 1.61 2.63
CA GLY A 14 2.63 1.63 4.07
C GLY A 14 3.00 2.96 4.74
N ILE A 15 3.25 4.02 3.95
CA ILE A 15 3.65 5.34 4.46
C ILE A 15 2.39 6.15 4.81
N ARG A 16 2.13 6.33 6.10
CA ARG A 16 0.90 6.97 6.59
C ARG A 16 1.17 8.39 7.08
N LYS A 17 0.19 9.29 6.90
CA LYS A 17 0.22 10.59 7.60
C LYS A 17 -0.05 10.36 9.07
N VAL A 18 0.58 11.16 9.92
CA VAL A 18 0.28 11.18 11.36
C VAL A 18 -1.22 11.45 11.59
N THR A 19 -1.80 12.38 10.82
CA THR A 19 -3.24 12.69 10.87
C THR A 19 -4.13 11.51 10.50
N ASP A 20 -3.64 10.56 9.71
CA ASP A 20 -4.39 9.37 9.34
C ASP A 20 -4.36 8.27 10.40
N ILE A 21 -3.40 8.32 11.31
CA ILE A 21 -3.15 7.32 12.36
C ILE A 21 -3.64 7.82 13.73
N ALA A 22 -3.61 9.13 13.98
CA ALA A 22 -3.91 9.70 15.29
C ALA A 22 -5.26 9.24 15.85
N LEU A 23 -6.33 9.34 15.04
CA LEU A 23 -7.67 8.92 15.46
C LEU A 23 -7.76 7.41 15.75
N PRO A 24 -7.41 6.49 14.82
CA PRO A 24 -7.47 5.04 15.09
C PRO A 24 -6.55 4.61 16.23
N ALA A 25 -5.39 5.26 16.41
CA ALA A 25 -4.49 5.00 17.53
C ALA A 25 -5.11 5.43 18.87
N PHE A 26 -5.70 6.63 18.91
CA PHE A 26 -6.34 7.14 20.11
C PHE A 26 -7.50 6.24 20.55
N VAL A 27 -8.46 5.95 19.67
CA VAL A 27 -9.61 5.09 20.03
C VAL A 27 -9.13 3.69 20.40
N ALA A 28 -8.18 3.10 19.67
CA ALA A 28 -7.69 1.77 20.03
C ALA A 28 -7.03 1.72 21.41
N LEU A 29 -6.30 2.78 21.76
CA LEU A 29 -5.69 2.91 23.07
C LEU A 29 -6.76 2.99 24.17
N THR A 30 -7.84 3.76 24.00
CA THR A 30 -8.89 3.85 25.04
C THR A 30 -9.49 2.49 25.36
N PHE A 31 -9.75 1.66 24.35
CA PHE A 31 -10.22 0.29 24.54
C PHE A 31 -9.13 -0.65 25.10
N GLY A 32 -7.87 -0.48 24.68
CA GLY A 32 -6.76 -1.35 25.07
C GLY A 32 -6.32 -1.19 26.53
N VAL A 33 -6.37 0.03 27.07
CA VAL A 33 -5.90 0.32 28.44
C VAL A 33 -6.99 0.21 29.50
N HIS A 34 -8.27 0.18 29.11
CA HIS A 34 -9.40 0.21 30.03
C HIS A 34 -9.28 -0.83 31.17
N ASN A 35 -9.08 -2.11 30.81
CA ASN A 35 -8.95 -3.18 31.80
C ASN A 35 -7.71 -3.02 32.69
N LEU A 36 -6.60 -2.54 32.14
CA LEU A 36 -5.36 -2.34 32.88
C LEU A 36 -5.49 -1.20 33.89
N VAL A 37 -6.11 -0.09 33.49
CA VAL A 37 -6.37 1.06 34.36
C VAL A 37 -7.29 0.65 35.52
N ASN A 38 -8.37 -0.09 35.23
CA ASN A 38 -9.29 -0.58 36.25
C ASN A 38 -8.60 -1.57 37.23
N LEU A 39 -7.64 -2.36 36.76
CA LEU A 39 -6.87 -3.28 37.62
C LEU A 39 -5.91 -2.53 38.55
N ILE A 40 -5.18 -1.53 38.02
CA ILE A 40 -4.16 -0.79 38.77
C ILE A 40 -4.82 0.19 39.76
N CYS A 41 -5.91 0.83 39.35
CA CYS A 41 -6.59 1.84 40.16
C CYS A 41 -8.12 1.63 40.11
N PRO A 42 -8.66 0.66 40.85
CA PRO A 42 -10.10 0.35 40.84
C PRO A 42 -10.98 1.50 41.34
N SER A 43 -10.45 2.37 42.20
CA SER A 43 -11.14 3.57 42.67
C SER A 43 -11.25 4.66 41.59
N LEU A 44 -10.54 4.49 40.48
CA LEU A 44 -10.57 5.36 39.30
C LEU A 44 -11.62 4.92 38.27
N ASP A 45 -12.63 4.15 38.70
CA ASP A 45 -13.78 3.65 37.92
C ASP A 45 -14.58 4.76 37.20
N LYS A 46 -14.25 6.04 37.46
CA LYS A 46 -14.83 7.24 36.85
C LYS A 46 -13.81 8.11 36.09
N ALA A 47 -12.58 7.65 35.86
CA ALA A 47 -11.69 8.34 34.93
C ALA A 47 -12.24 8.18 33.51
N THR A 48 -13.19 9.06 33.17
CA THR A 48 -13.63 9.26 31.80
C THR A 48 -12.39 9.64 31.00
N VAL A 49 -12.08 8.84 29.98
CA VAL A 49 -11.07 9.24 29.02
C VAL A 49 -11.62 10.45 28.27
N HIS A 50 -11.00 11.60 28.49
CA HIS A 50 -11.41 12.83 27.82
C HIS A 50 -11.42 12.62 26.31
N PHE A 51 -12.47 13.12 25.65
CA PHE A 51 -12.67 13.04 24.19
C PHE A 51 -12.91 11.62 23.62
N GLU A 52 -13.10 10.60 24.47
CA GLU A 52 -13.36 9.24 23.97
C GLU A 52 -14.63 9.16 23.12
N GLU A 53 -15.76 9.67 23.63
CA GLU A 53 -17.03 9.63 22.91
C GLU A 53 -16.99 10.51 21.65
N GLU A 54 -16.36 11.70 21.72
CA GLU A 54 -16.16 12.56 20.56
C GLU A 54 -15.33 11.86 19.47
N ALA A 55 -14.23 11.22 19.84
CA ALA A 55 -13.39 10.48 18.90
C ALA A 55 -14.13 9.28 18.27
N LYS A 56 -14.98 8.59 19.03
CA LYS A 56 -15.84 7.51 18.50
C LYS A 56 -16.85 8.06 17.50
N GLU A 57 -17.47 9.19 17.77
CA GLU A 57 -18.43 9.81 16.84
C GLU A 57 -17.73 10.29 15.56
N ILE A 58 -16.61 11.00 15.67
CA ILE A 58 -15.79 11.39 14.51
C ILE A 58 -15.40 10.15 13.70
N TRP A 59 -15.00 9.06 14.35
CA TRP A 59 -14.69 7.82 13.65
C TRP A 59 -15.88 7.27 12.88
N LYS A 60 -17.04 7.18 13.53
CA LYS A 60 -18.28 6.66 12.94
C LYS A 60 -18.69 7.48 11.72
N GLU A 61 -18.63 8.81 11.82
CA GLU A 61 -18.94 9.72 10.71
C GLU A 61 -18.03 9.47 9.50
N LEU A 62 -16.72 9.33 9.74
CA LEU A 62 -15.73 9.14 8.67
C LEU A 62 -15.74 7.73 8.05
N ASN A 63 -16.17 6.72 8.80
CA ASN A 63 -16.00 5.30 8.43
C ASN A 63 -17.34 4.54 8.36
N ARG A 64 -18.45 5.21 8.00
CA ARG A 64 -19.77 4.57 7.78
C ARG A 64 -20.26 3.76 9.00
N LEU A 65 -20.07 4.30 10.20
CA LEU A 65 -20.46 3.69 11.47
C LEU A 65 -19.78 2.35 11.79
N SER A 66 -18.77 1.95 11.01
CA SER A 66 -18.10 0.67 11.21
C SER A 66 -17.11 0.73 12.37
N ILE A 67 -17.19 -0.23 13.28
CA ILE A 67 -16.29 -0.37 14.43
C ILE A 67 -15.70 -1.80 14.37
N PRO A 68 -14.40 -1.97 14.64
CA PRO A 68 -13.80 -3.30 14.65
C PRO A 68 -14.34 -4.19 15.78
N THR A 69 -14.42 -5.49 15.52
CA THR A 69 -14.83 -6.51 16.52
C THR A 69 -13.91 -6.51 17.74
N ILE A 70 -12.61 -6.30 17.53
CA ILE A 70 -11.63 -6.17 18.60
C ILE A 70 -11.05 -4.74 18.53
N PRO A 71 -11.60 -3.80 19.31
CA PRO A 71 -11.25 -2.39 19.21
C PRO A 71 -9.94 -2.02 19.91
N SER A 72 -9.36 -2.90 20.73
CA SER A 72 -8.09 -2.63 21.42
C SER A 72 -6.85 -2.61 20.51
N TYR A 73 -6.98 -3.01 19.24
CA TYR A 73 -5.86 -3.04 18.28
C TYR A 73 -6.04 -2.01 17.18
N GLN A 74 -5.13 -1.03 17.09
CA GLN A 74 -5.13 0.02 16.06
C GLN A 74 -5.24 -0.55 14.65
N ARG A 75 -4.54 -1.65 14.36
CA ARG A 75 -4.55 -2.32 13.05
C ARG A 75 -5.97 -2.65 12.57
N ASN A 76 -6.88 -3.01 13.48
CA ASN A 76 -8.26 -3.36 13.15
C ASN A 76 -9.10 -2.13 12.79
N TRP A 77 -8.73 -0.95 13.29
CA TRP A 77 -9.32 0.31 12.84
C TRP A 77 -8.73 0.71 11.50
N ASP A 78 -7.41 0.62 11.35
CA ASP A 78 -6.72 0.99 10.12
C ASP A 78 -7.23 0.20 8.91
N ILE A 79 -7.47 -1.10 9.04
CA ILE A 79 -7.94 -1.94 7.92
C ILE A 79 -9.29 -1.47 7.38
N ILE A 80 -10.20 -1.05 8.25
CA ILE A 80 -11.53 -0.52 7.89
C ILE A 80 -11.36 0.75 7.05
N LYS A 81 -10.58 1.71 7.56
CA LYS A 81 -10.34 2.98 6.87
C LYS A 81 -9.65 2.75 5.52
N THR A 82 -8.64 1.89 5.47
CA THR A 82 -7.90 1.61 4.22
C THR A 82 -8.77 0.91 3.19
N GLN A 83 -9.66 0.00 3.60
CA GLN A 83 -10.60 -0.65 2.69
C GLN A 83 -11.57 0.37 2.10
N LEU A 84 -12.10 1.26 2.94
CA LEU A 84 -13.00 2.32 2.47
C LEU A 84 -12.32 3.29 1.49
N ILE A 85 -11.03 3.59 1.68
CA ILE A 85 -10.24 4.38 0.72
C ILE A 85 -10.12 3.63 -0.62
N ILE A 86 -9.88 2.31 -0.59
CA ILE A 86 -9.79 1.48 -1.79
C ILE A 86 -11.11 1.53 -2.56
N ASP A 87 -12.20 1.17 -1.87
CA ASP A 87 -13.54 1.08 -2.46
C ASP A 87 -14.01 2.42 -3.07
N ASN A 88 -13.62 3.55 -2.47
CA ASN A 88 -14.07 4.87 -2.92
C ASN A 88 -13.15 5.55 -3.94
N THR A 89 -11.84 5.30 -3.88
CA THR A 89 -10.87 6.03 -4.72
C THR A 89 -10.50 5.26 -5.96
N PHE A 90 -10.39 3.94 -5.86
CA PHE A 90 -9.87 3.11 -6.92
C PHE A 90 -11.03 2.47 -7.68
N ASN A 91 -11.74 3.32 -8.44
CA ASN A 91 -12.70 2.86 -9.44
C ASN A 91 -11.97 2.81 -10.78
N PHE A 92 -11.50 1.62 -11.14
CA PHE A 92 -10.58 1.47 -12.26
C PHE A 92 -11.30 1.52 -13.60
N ASP A 93 -11.18 2.64 -14.31
CA ASP A 93 -11.61 2.73 -15.71
C ASP A 93 -10.65 1.96 -16.64
N SER A 94 -9.41 1.73 -16.20
CA SER A 94 -8.36 1.03 -16.95
C SER A 94 -8.10 -0.38 -16.39
N LEU A 95 -8.26 -1.39 -17.24
CA LEU A 95 -7.93 -2.78 -16.92
C LEU A 95 -6.46 -2.95 -16.49
N ALA A 96 -5.55 -2.15 -17.04
CA ALA A 96 -4.12 -2.19 -16.72
C ALA A 96 -3.84 -1.69 -15.29
N GLU A 97 -4.57 -0.69 -14.81
CA GLU A 97 -4.41 -0.17 -13.45
C GLU A 97 -4.96 -1.16 -12.41
N THR A 98 -6.11 -1.76 -12.70
CA THR A 98 -6.67 -2.86 -11.88
C THR A 98 -5.70 -4.02 -11.78
N ALA A 99 -5.16 -4.44 -12.93
CA ALA A 99 -4.21 -5.54 -13.04
C ALA A 99 -2.96 -5.27 -12.20
N ARG A 100 -2.39 -4.06 -12.33
CA ARG A 100 -1.25 -3.63 -11.55
C ARG A 100 -1.56 -3.74 -10.06
N LEU A 101 -2.61 -3.09 -9.58
CA LEU A 101 -2.91 -3.07 -8.14
C LEU A 101 -3.18 -4.46 -7.57
N ARG A 102 -3.89 -5.32 -8.29
CA ARG A 102 -4.07 -6.74 -7.90
C ARG A 102 -2.74 -7.50 -7.85
N ALA A 103 -1.83 -7.26 -8.79
CA ALA A 103 -0.50 -7.88 -8.73
C ALA A 103 0.28 -7.43 -7.49
N LEU A 104 0.11 -6.18 -7.06
CA LEU A 104 0.77 -5.64 -5.86
C LEU A 104 0.20 -6.17 -4.54
N GLU A 105 -0.97 -6.77 -4.54
CA GLU A 105 -1.56 -7.43 -3.36
C GLU A 105 -0.91 -8.79 -3.05
N HIS A 106 -0.16 -9.35 -4.01
CA HIS A 106 0.51 -10.64 -3.84
C HIS A 106 1.54 -10.58 -2.69
N SER A 107 1.57 -11.62 -1.84
CA SER A 107 2.38 -11.65 -0.60
C SER A 107 3.86 -11.39 -0.83
N GLU A 108 4.40 -11.96 -1.91
CA GLU A 108 5.81 -11.87 -2.25
C GLU A 108 6.21 -10.50 -2.80
N PHE A 109 5.26 -9.74 -3.33
CA PHE A 109 5.55 -8.50 -4.05
C PHE A 109 6.07 -7.39 -3.13
N GLY A 110 5.63 -7.41 -1.87
CA GLY A 110 6.03 -6.45 -0.85
C GLY A 110 7.21 -6.88 0.02
N THR A 111 7.80 -8.04 -0.24
CA THR A 111 8.87 -8.61 0.61
C THR A 111 10.12 -7.74 0.61
N TYR A 112 10.45 -7.10 -0.52
CA TYR A 112 11.59 -6.19 -0.63
C TYR A 112 11.49 -4.96 0.30
N LEU A 113 10.27 -4.58 0.72
CA LEU A 113 10.04 -3.50 1.67
C LEU A 113 10.12 -3.96 3.15
N GLN A 114 10.00 -5.27 3.39
CA GLN A 114 10.13 -5.87 4.72
C GLN A 114 11.54 -6.39 4.99
N ALA A 115 12.33 -6.62 3.93
CA ALA A 115 13.74 -6.89 4.04
C ALA A 115 14.42 -5.65 4.63
N ILE A 116 14.73 -5.71 5.94
CA ILE A 116 15.59 -4.74 6.63
C ILE A 116 16.87 -4.65 5.80
N GLU A 117 17.13 -3.45 5.28
CA GLU A 117 18.32 -2.97 4.57
C GLU A 117 19.25 -4.05 3.98
N THR A 118 19.43 -4.07 2.65
CA THR A 118 20.73 -4.22 1.93
C THR A 118 20.84 -5.19 0.75
N LEU A 119 19.82 -5.95 0.32
CA LEU A 119 20.01 -6.82 -0.87
C LEU A 119 19.74 -6.15 -2.23
N ILE A 120 19.07 -5.00 -2.24
CA ILE A 120 18.73 -4.27 -3.47
C ILE A 120 19.47 -2.94 -3.47
N ASP A 121 20.14 -2.60 -4.57
CA ASP A 121 20.83 -1.32 -4.72
C ASP A 121 19.83 -0.15 -4.83
N ASN A 122 20.29 1.07 -4.52
CA ASN A 122 19.44 2.26 -4.50
C ASN A 122 18.67 2.50 -5.80
N ASN A 123 19.25 2.16 -6.96
CA ASN A 123 18.59 2.37 -8.24
C ASN A 123 17.51 1.33 -8.47
N SER A 124 17.79 0.06 -8.17
CA SER A 124 16.79 -1.00 -8.21
C SER A 124 15.63 -0.75 -7.25
N PHE A 125 15.93 -0.32 -6.02
CA PHE A 125 14.91 0.07 -5.04
C PHE A 125 14.02 1.19 -5.57
N ARG A 126 14.64 2.25 -6.13
CA ARG A 126 13.91 3.38 -6.74
C ARG A 126 13.01 2.93 -7.88
N VAL A 127 13.47 2.02 -8.74
CA VAL A 127 12.69 1.49 -9.88
C VAL A 127 11.51 0.65 -9.38
N CYS A 128 11.74 -0.25 -8.42
CA CYS A 128 10.68 -1.07 -7.81
C CYS A 128 9.58 -0.20 -7.19
N ASP A 129 9.96 0.79 -6.37
CA ASP A 129 9.01 1.72 -5.75
C ASP A 129 8.24 2.54 -6.79
N ALA A 130 8.94 3.06 -7.81
CA ALA A 130 8.32 3.84 -8.87
C ALA A 130 7.29 3.01 -9.65
N LEU A 131 7.61 1.78 -10.04
CA LEU A 131 6.66 0.88 -10.72
C LEU A 131 5.48 0.51 -9.82
N ARG A 132 5.73 0.30 -8.53
CA ARG A 132 4.70 -0.02 -7.54
C ARG A 132 3.65 1.07 -7.41
N ILE A 133 4.07 2.34 -7.42
CA ILE A 133 3.16 3.49 -7.25
C ILE A 133 2.77 4.18 -8.56
N ASP A 134 3.14 3.60 -9.70
CA ASP A 134 2.95 4.16 -11.04
C ASP A 134 3.60 5.54 -11.25
N SER A 135 4.77 5.74 -10.64
CA SER A 135 5.59 6.93 -10.84
C SER A 135 6.50 6.77 -12.05
N PRO A 136 6.81 7.87 -12.77
CA PRO A 136 7.84 7.87 -13.81
C PRO A 136 9.18 7.30 -13.29
N VAL A 137 9.70 6.30 -14.00
CA VAL A 137 10.98 5.63 -13.72
C VAL A 137 12.11 6.32 -14.46
N CYS A 138 11.86 6.74 -15.70
CA CYS A 138 12.84 7.36 -16.57
C CYS A 138 12.20 8.45 -17.45
N ARG A 139 13.04 9.25 -18.12
CA ARG A 139 12.59 10.09 -19.23
C ARG A 139 12.36 9.21 -20.46
N PRO A 140 11.42 9.54 -21.36
CA PRO A 140 11.25 8.80 -22.61
C PRO A 140 12.55 8.82 -23.44
N TYR A 141 12.89 7.69 -24.04
CA TYR A 141 14.10 7.54 -24.86
C TYR A 141 13.92 6.45 -25.93
N ASN A 142 14.78 6.44 -26.95
CA ASN A 142 14.83 5.35 -27.93
C ASN A 142 15.76 4.26 -27.42
N CYS A 143 15.25 3.03 -27.32
CA CYS A 143 16.06 1.88 -26.97
C CYS A 143 17.09 1.59 -28.09
N ILE A 144 18.18 0.88 -27.73
CA ILE A 144 19.20 0.41 -28.66
C ILE A 144 18.60 -0.51 -29.74
N CYS A 145 17.51 -1.22 -29.44
CA CYS A 145 16.77 -2.03 -30.42
C CYS A 145 15.88 -1.19 -31.36
N GLY A 146 15.81 0.13 -31.18
CA GLY A 146 14.98 1.06 -31.95
C GLY A 146 13.56 1.28 -31.40
N THR A 147 13.11 0.51 -30.40
CA THR A 147 11.78 0.67 -29.82
C THR A 147 11.71 1.90 -28.90
N PRO A 148 10.69 2.78 -29.02
CA PRO A 148 10.51 3.89 -28.10
C PRO A 148 10.11 3.40 -26.70
N VAL A 149 10.78 3.91 -25.68
CA VAL A 149 10.52 3.58 -24.27
C VAL A 149 9.81 4.75 -23.60
N GLY A 150 8.68 4.46 -22.97
CA GLY A 150 7.89 5.43 -22.20
C GLY A 150 8.46 5.72 -20.81
N VAL A 151 7.75 6.56 -20.05
CA VAL A 151 8.17 7.00 -18.70
C VAL A 151 8.24 5.86 -17.67
N ASN A 152 7.52 4.77 -17.89
CA ASN A 152 7.54 3.59 -17.03
C ASN A 152 8.77 2.69 -17.27
N GLY A 153 9.55 2.93 -18.33
CA GLY A 153 10.77 2.18 -18.60
C GLY A 153 10.57 0.69 -18.95
N MET A 154 9.32 0.20 -19.05
CA MET A 154 9.02 -1.25 -19.11
C MET A 154 9.79 -1.99 -20.19
N HIS A 155 9.90 -1.42 -21.39
CA HIS A 155 10.64 -2.03 -22.49
C HIS A 155 12.13 -2.17 -22.18
N GLY A 156 12.75 -1.13 -21.59
CA GLY A 156 14.16 -1.16 -21.21
C GLY A 156 14.48 -2.19 -20.12
N LEU A 157 13.50 -2.49 -19.26
CA LEU A 157 13.66 -3.46 -18.17
C LEU A 157 13.53 -4.93 -18.61
N HIS A 158 12.86 -5.20 -19.74
CA HIS A 158 12.72 -6.56 -20.29
C HIS A 158 13.92 -7.01 -21.13
N LEU A 159 14.85 -6.11 -21.46
CA LEU A 159 16.04 -6.45 -22.22
C LEU A 159 17.14 -6.93 -21.26
N GLU A 160 17.31 -8.26 -21.19
CA GLU A 160 18.34 -8.92 -20.37
C GLU A 160 19.76 -8.37 -20.61
N THR A 161 20.03 -7.88 -21.81
CA THR A 161 21.35 -7.37 -22.21
C THR A 161 21.72 -6.01 -21.61
N PHE A 162 20.76 -5.23 -21.10
CA PHE A 162 21.00 -3.85 -20.66
C PHE A 162 20.30 -3.45 -19.35
N SER A 163 19.64 -4.39 -18.67
CA SER A 163 18.99 -4.07 -17.39
C SER A 163 20.05 -3.78 -16.32
N PRO A 164 20.12 -2.55 -15.76
CA PRO A 164 21.04 -2.21 -14.68
C PRO A 164 20.57 -2.74 -13.32
N LEU A 165 19.48 -3.52 -13.31
CA LEU A 165 18.87 -4.08 -12.10
C LEU A 165 19.57 -5.36 -11.66
N SER A 166 19.64 -5.58 -10.35
CA SER A 166 20.00 -6.89 -9.81
C SER A 166 19.03 -7.96 -10.29
N LYS A 167 19.44 -9.23 -10.25
CA LYS A 167 18.61 -10.35 -10.71
C LYS A 167 17.28 -10.43 -9.95
N GLU A 168 17.32 -10.15 -8.65
CA GLU A 168 16.15 -10.10 -7.77
C GLU A 168 15.16 -8.99 -8.18
N ALA A 169 15.70 -7.83 -8.59
CA ALA A 169 14.88 -6.73 -9.10
C ALA A 169 14.35 -7.02 -10.51
N GLN A 170 15.09 -7.77 -11.34
CA GLN A 170 14.59 -8.26 -12.63
C GLN A 170 13.45 -9.27 -12.45
N ASP A 171 13.54 -10.16 -11.47
CA ASP A 171 12.47 -11.13 -11.15
C ASP A 171 11.19 -10.42 -10.69
N LEU A 172 11.32 -9.38 -9.86
CA LEU A 172 10.20 -8.52 -9.48
C LEU A 172 9.61 -7.80 -10.69
N VAL A 173 10.43 -7.20 -11.55
CA VAL A 173 9.95 -6.53 -12.77
C VAL A 173 9.32 -7.50 -13.75
N HIS A 174 9.86 -8.71 -13.89
CA HIS A 174 9.28 -9.75 -14.72
C HIS A 174 7.92 -10.18 -14.17
N MET A 175 7.77 -10.31 -12.84
CA MET A 175 6.47 -10.57 -12.19
C MET A 175 5.46 -9.43 -12.42
N ILE A 176 5.91 -8.17 -12.46
CA ILE A 176 5.07 -7.02 -12.87
C ILE A 176 4.70 -7.11 -14.34
N GLY A 177 5.69 -7.31 -15.21
CA GLY A 177 5.57 -7.25 -16.66
C GLY A 177 4.76 -8.39 -17.25
N THR A 178 4.92 -9.62 -16.76
CA THR A 178 4.14 -10.78 -17.23
C THR A 178 2.67 -10.66 -16.86
N ASN A 179 2.34 -10.21 -15.66
CA ASN A 179 0.95 -9.96 -15.26
C ASN A 179 0.30 -8.81 -16.07
N LEU A 180 1.07 -7.78 -16.44
CA LEU A 180 0.57 -6.71 -17.32
C LEU A 180 0.41 -7.16 -18.78
N ASN A 181 1.35 -7.97 -19.30
CA ASN A 181 1.34 -8.43 -20.70
C ASN A 181 0.28 -9.51 -20.96
N GLN A 182 0.05 -10.45 -20.04
CA GLN A 182 -1.01 -11.47 -20.16
C GLN A 182 -2.40 -10.83 -20.32
N ILE A 183 -2.61 -9.65 -19.73
CA ILE A 183 -3.91 -8.95 -19.76
C ILE A 183 -4.03 -8.06 -21.01
N SER A 184 -2.92 -7.54 -21.54
CA SER A 184 -2.91 -6.84 -22.84
C SER A 184 -3.09 -7.80 -24.04
N GLY A 185 -2.64 -9.05 -23.91
CA GLY A 185 -2.74 -10.09 -24.95
C GLY A 185 -4.16 -10.64 -25.16
N ASP A 186 -5.01 -10.60 -24.13
CA ASP A 186 -6.40 -11.09 -24.19
C ASP A 186 -7.34 -10.15 -24.97
N SER A 187 -6.85 -8.97 -25.37
CA SER A 187 -7.58 -7.99 -26.20
C SER A 187 -7.37 -8.18 -27.71
N ARG A 188 -6.68 -9.24 -28.14
CA ARG A 188 -6.55 -9.65 -29.57
C ARG A 188 -7.27 -10.94 -29.94
N SER A 189 -8.13 -11.46 -29.06
CA SER A 189 -9.07 -12.54 -29.39
C SER A 189 -10.48 -12.21 -28.92
N LYS A 190 -11.14 -11.32 -29.65
CA LYS A 190 -12.58 -11.34 -29.96
C LYS A 190 -12.86 -10.34 -31.08
#